data_AF-A0A5C8NTN6-F1
#
_entry.id   AF-A0A5C8NTN6-F1
#
_cell.length_a   1.000
_cell.length_b   1.000
_cell.length_c   1.000
_cell.angle_alpha   90.00
_cell.angle_beta   90.00
_cell.angle_gamma   90.00
#
_symmetry.space_group_name_H-M   'P 1'
#
loop_
_entity.id
_entity.type
_entity.pdbx_description
1 polymer ?
#
loop_
_entity_poly.entity_id
_entity_poly.type
_entity_poly.pdbx_seq_one_letter_code
_entity_poly.pdbx_strand_id
1 'polypeptide(L)'
;MVALHTALKLKRAGKEESRLTIEEILADVKNFWVPEGQEHFREEEEILLPAFAEFAEIDRPEITEMLLEHVKIRSLIHSVLSDTEAPLPTMHELGKLLETHVRKEERVIFPMIEKALPEERLKKLEPYFH
;
A
#
# COMPACT_ATOMS: atom_id res chain seq x y z
N MET A 1 -2.30 10.10 0.22
CA MET A 1 -2.08 10.75 1.55
C MET A 1 -2.53 9.91 2.75
N VAL A 2 -3.66 9.18 2.68
CA VAL A 2 -4.20 8.40 3.81
C VAL A 2 -3.23 7.29 4.26
N ALA A 3 -2.66 6.51 3.33
CA ALA A 3 -1.73 5.42 3.64
C ALA A 3 -0.48 5.87 4.43
N LEU A 4 0.16 6.98 4.04
CA LEU A 4 1.32 7.53 4.76
C LEU A 4 0.94 8.04 6.17
N HIS A 5 -0.27 8.54 6.35
CA HIS A 5 -0.77 8.95 7.65
C HIS A 5 -1.00 7.74 8.56
N THR A 6 -1.62 6.67 8.03
CA THR A 6 -1.78 5.37 8.72
C THR A 6 -0.42 4.77 9.08
N ALA A 7 0.54 4.78 8.15
CA ALA A 7 1.91 4.32 8.36
C ALA A 7 2.61 5.10 9.50
N LEU A 8 2.44 6.43 9.55
CA LEU A 8 3.00 7.25 10.63
C LEU A 8 2.42 6.90 12.00
N LYS A 9 1.09 6.71 12.08
CA LYS A 9 0.40 6.31 13.31
C LYS A 9 0.92 4.96 13.81
N LEU A 10 0.98 3.97 12.93
CA LEU A 10 1.50 2.64 13.20
C LEU A 10 2.93 2.67 13.76
N LYS A 11 3.86 3.43 13.14
CA LYS A 11 5.25 3.57 13.63
C LYS A 11 5.37 4.26 15.00
N ARG A 12 4.33 4.99 15.42
CA ARG A 12 4.28 5.71 16.70
C ARG A 12 3.48 4.97 17.77
N ALA A 13 2.80 3.89 17.44
CA ALA A 13 2.02 3.09 18.38
C ALA A 13 2.81 2.79 19.67
N GLY A 14 2.23 3.10 20.83
CA GLY A 14 2.83 2.87 22.14
C GLY A 14 3.98 3.81 22.54
N LYS A 15 4.26 4.86 21.76
CA LYS A 15 5.28 5.88 22.09
C LYS A 15 4.64 7.14 22.68
N GLU A 16 5.40 7.89 23.47
CA GLU A 16 4.95 9.16 24.07
C GLU A 16 4.56 10.21 23.02
N GLU A 17 5.15 10.18 21.82
CA GLU A 17 4.78 11.10 20.74
C GLU A 17 3.47 10.70 20.01
N SER A 18 2.89 9.54 20.34
CA SER A 18 1.57 9.15 19.85
C SER A 18 0.49 9.93 20.59
N ARG A 19 -0.37 10.61 19.81
CA ARG A 19 -1.57 11.26 20.34
C ARG A 19 -2.78 10.33 20.38
N LEU A 20 -2.63 9.09 19.90
CA LEU A 20 -3.70 8.11 19.75
C LEU A 20 -3.41 6.87 20.59
N THR A 21 -4.47 6.26 21.11
CA THR A 21 -4.42 4.93 21.73
C THR A 21 -4.20 3.83 20.68
N ILE A 22 -3.89 2.62 21.13
CA ILE A 22 -3.73 1.49 20.22
C ILE A 22 -5.05 1.19 19.50
N GLU A 23 -6.17 1.24 20.22
CA GLU A 23 -7.51 0.99 19.68
C GLU A 23 -7.88 2.00 18.58
N GLU A 24 -7.56 3.28 18.78
CA GLU A 24 -7.78 4.33 17.76
C GLU A 24 -6.93 4.07 16.51
N ILE A 25 -5.66 3.67 16.67
CA ILE A 25 -4.79 3.33 15.54
C ILE A 25 -5.33 2.11 14.79
N LEU A 26 -5.81 1.07 15.49
CA LEU A 26 -6.39 -0.12 14.87
C LEU A 26 -7.68 0.20 14.11
N ALA A 27 -8.53 1.09 14.67
CA ALA A 27 -9.72 1.57 13.97
C ALA A 27 -9.35 2.30 12.67
N ASP A 28 -8.32 3.15 12.70
CA ASP A 28 -7.82 3.83 11.51
C ASP A 28 -7.25 2.86 10.47
N VAL A 29 -6.50 1.84 10.89
CA VAL A 29 -5.99 0.78 10.00
C VAL A 29 -7.15 0.06 9.32
N LYS A 30 -8.19 -0.29 10.08
CA LYS A 30 -9.38 -0.96 9.54
C LYS A 30 -10.12 -0.09 8.53
N ASN A 31 -10.33 1.18 8.83
CA ASN A 31 -11.00 2.13 7.95
C ASN A 31 -10.22 2.35 6.65
N PHE A 32 -8.89 2.44 6.74
CA PHE A 32 -8.02 2.52 5.57
C PHE A 32 -8.07 1.23 4.72
N TRP A 33 -8.07 0.07 5.36
CA TRP A 33 -7.93 -1.20 4.66
C TRP A 33 -9.24 -1.74 4.05
N VAL A 34 -10.40 -1.39 4.62
CA VAL A 34 -11.69 -1.96 4.23
C VAL A 34 -12.64 -0.85 3.72
N PRO A 35 -12.99 -0.81 2.41
CA PRO A 35 -12.47 -1.62 1.31
C PRO A 35 -11.25 -1.01 0.59
N GLU A 36 -10.98 0.28 0.79
CA GLU A 36 -10.14 1.10 -0.10
C GLU A 36 -8.74 0.53 -0.31
N GLY A 37 -8.01 0.19 0.76
CA GLY A 37 -6.65 -0.37 0.63
C GLY A 37 -6.59 -1.74 -0.08
N GLN A 38 -7.63 -2.56 0.04
CA GLN A 38 -7.70 -3.84 -0.68
C GLN A 38 -8.03 -3.65 -2.16
N GLU A 39 -8.94 -2.73 -2.46
CA GLU A 39 -9.33 -2.39 -3.82
C GLU A 39 -8.14 -1.80 -4.58
N HIS A 40 -7.38 -0.91 -3.95
CA HIS A 40 -6.17 -0.33 -4.52
C HIS A 40 -5.17 -1.39 -5.02
N PHE A 41 -4.81 -2.38 -4.18
CA PHE A 41 -3.91 -3.45 -4.62
C PHE A 41 -4.50 -4.28 -5.77
N ARG A 42 -5.83 -4.46 -5.82
CA ARG A 42 -6.47 -5.16 -6.93
C ARG A 42 -6.45 -4.34 -8.21
N GLU A 43 -6.66 -3.03 -8.13
CA GLU A 43 -6.55 -2.14 -9.30
C GLU A 43 -5.13 -2.21 -9.88
N GLU A 44 -4.11 -2.22 -9.03
CA GLU A 44 -2.73 -2.36 -9.47
C GLU A 44 -2.44 -3.74 -10.10
N GLU A 45 -2.80 -4.82 -9.39
CA GLU A 45 -2.52 -6.20 -9.80
C GLU A 45 -3.33 -6.64 -11.02
N GLU A 46 -4.60 -6.25 -11.10
CA GLU A 46 -5.57 -6.76 -12.08
C GLU A 46 -5.79 -5.79 -13.26
N ILE A 47 -5.38 -4.52 -13.14
CA ILE A 47 -5.63 -3.49 -14.17
C ILE A 47 -4.33 -2.79 -14.59
N LEU A 48 -3.61 -2.19 -13.64
CA LEU A 48 -2.43 -1.37 -13.95
C LEU A 48 -1.29 -2.19 -14.55
N LEU A 49 -0.88 -3.27 -13.86
CA LEU A 49 0.23 -4.11 -14.29
C LEU A 49 -0.06 -4.86 -15.61
N PRO A 50 -1.27 -5.42 -15.83
CA PRO A 50 -1.64 -5.94 -17.14
C PRO A 50 -1.57 -4.91 -18.26
N ALA A 51 -2.06 -3.69 -18.01
CA ALA A 51 -1.96 -2.61 -19.00
C ALA A 51 -0.51 -2.22 -19.28
N PHE A 52 0.37 -2.22 -18.27
CA PHE A 52 1.80 -2.00 -18.45
C PHE A 52 2.47 -3.10 -19.28
N ALA A 53 2.11 -4.36 -19.05
CA ALA A 53 2.65 -5.49 -19.79
C ALA A 53 2.29 -5.46 -21.30
N GLU A 54 1.26 -4.71 -21.71
CA GLU A 54 0.97 -4.47 -23.14
C GLU A 54 2.06 -3.63 -23.83
N PHE A 55 2.83 -2.81 -23.10
CA PHE A 55 3.76 -1.82 -23.64
C PHE A 55 5.22 -1.98 -23.20
N ALA A 56 5.47 -2.72 -22.11
CA ALA A 56 6.80 -2.91 -21.56
C ALA A 56 6.97 -4.30 -20.92
N GLU A 57 8.22 -4.73 -20.79
CA GLU A 57 8.57 -5.96 -20.06
C GLU A 57 8.12 -5.87 -18.60
N ILE A 58 7.35 -6.87 -18.16
CA ILE A 58 6.77 -6.95 -16.82
C ILE A 58 7.74 -7.58 -15.82
N ASP A 59 8.64 -8.46 -16.28
CA ASP A 59 9.65 -9.11 -15.45
C ASP A 59 10.73 -8.09 -15.04
N ARG A 60 10.40 -7.33 -14.00
CA ARG A 60 11.23 -6.28 -13.43
C ARG A 60 11.39 -6.50 -11.92
N PRO A 61 12.61 -6.30 -11.37
CA PRO A 61 12.83 -6.39 -9.94
C PRO A 61 11.89 -5.51 -9.11
N GLU A 62 11.60 -4.30 -9.59
CA GLU A 62 10.74 -3.33 -8.89
C GLU A 62 9.29 -3.81 -8.78
N ILE A 63 8.75 -4.40 -9.86
CA ILE A 63 7.40 -4.98 -9.88
C ILE A 63 7.34 -6.21 -8.98
N THR A 64 8.34 -7.08 -9.06
CA THR A 64 8.42 -8.27 -8.19
C THR A 64 8.46 -7.88 -6.72
N GLU A 65 9.26 -6.87 -6.37
CA GLU A 65 9.36 -6.39 -5.00
C GLU A 65 8.04 -5.77 -4.51
N MET A 66 7.38 -4.95 -5.33
CA MET A 66 6.07 -4.37 -5.04
C MET A 66 5.01 -5.45 -4.73
N LEU A 67 4.91 -6.47 -5.57
CA LEU A 67 3.96 -7.57 -5.35
C LEU A 67 4.27 -8.38 -4.08
N LEU A 68 5.56 -8.58 -3.76
CA LEU A 68 5.96 -9.19 -2.49
C LEU A 68 5.59 -8.31 -1.29
N GLU A 69 5.68 -6.99 -1.41
CA GLU A 69 5.22 -6.06 -0.39
C GLU A 69 3.70 -6.14 -0.20
N HIS A 70 2.91 -6.25 -1.27
CA HIS A 70 1.45 -6.39 -1.15
C HIS A 70 1.09 -7.60 -0.29
N VAL A 71 1.69 -8.77 -0.55
CA VAL A 71 1.44 -10.00 0.22
C VAL A 71 1.80 -9.81 1.69
N LYS A 72 2.95 -9.18 1.99
CA LYS A 72 3.39 -8.92 3.36
C LYS A 72 2.48 -7.92 4.07
N ILE A 73 2.06 -6.84 3.41
CA ILE A 73 1.14 -5.85 3.96
C ILE A 73 -0.21 -6.50 4.29
N ARG A 74 -0.77 -7.30 3.38
CA ARG A 74 -2.01 -8.06 3.62
C ARG A 74 -1.89 -8.95 4.87
N SER A 75 -0.78 -9.68 5.00
CA SER A 75 -0.53 -10.54 6.15
C SER A 75 -0.40 -9.77 7.46
N LEU A 76 0.38 -8.68 7.48
CA LEU A 76 0.59 -7.85 8.66
C LEU A 76 -0.69 -7.13 9.10
N ILE A 77 -1.50 -6.63 8.15
CA ILE A 77 -2.81 -6.04 8.47
C ILE A 77 -3.72 -7.10 9.09
N HIS A 78 -3.77 -8.32 8.52
CA HIS A 78 -4.56 -9.39 9.09
C HIS A 78 -4.14 -9.72 10.53
N SER A 79 -2.83 -9.83 10.79
CA SER A 79 -2.30 -10.05 12.15
C SER A 79 -2.68 -8.92 13.11
N VAL A 80 -2.45 -7.67 12.71
CA VAL A 80 -2.74 -6.49 13.54
C VAL A 80 -4.23 -6.33 13.84
N LEU A 81 -5.13 -6.73 12.94
CA LEU A 81 -6.58 -6.60 13.13
C LEU A 81 -7.26 -7.82 13.78
N SER A 82 -6.62 -8.98 13.82
CA SER A 82 -7.24 -10.22 14.33
C SER A 82 -6.87 -10.53 15.78
N ASP A 83 -5.72 -10.03 16.27
CA ASP A 83 -5.29 -10.23 17.64
C ASP A 83 -5.99 -9.25 18.60
N THR A 84 -6.48 -9.74 19.73
CA THR A 84 -7.06 -8.89 20.79
C THR A 84 -6.04 -7.92 21.38
N GLU A 85 -4.75 -8.24 21.28
CA GLU A 85 -3.63 -7.37 21.61
C GLU A 85 -2.63 -7.38 20.45
N ALA A 86 -2.80 -6.47 19.50
CA ALA A 86 -1.87 -6.33 18.37
C ALA A 86 -0.44 -6.03 18.88
N PRO A 87 0.57 -6.88 18.59
CA PRO A 87 1.91 -6.65 19.09
C PRO A 87 2.50 -5.35 18.52
N LEU A 88 3.00 -4.46 19.39
CA LEU A 88 3.67 -3.22 18.97
C LEU A 88 4.77 -3.43 17.90
N PRO A 89 5.60 -4.49 17.97
CA PRO A 89 6.57 -4.77 16.91
C PRO A 89 5.92 -4.96 15.52
N THR A 90 4.81 -5.71 15.46
CA THR A 90 4.06 -5.96 14.22
C THR A 90 3.44 -4.67 13.68
N MET A 91 2.88 -3.83 14.56
CA MET A 91 2.37 -2.51 14.16
C MET A 91 3.48 -1.63 13.57
N HIS A 92 4.65 -1.61 14.22
CA HIS A 92 5.79 -0.81 13.75
C HIS A 92 6.35 -1.33 12.42
N GLU A 93 6.39 -2.65 12.25
CA GLU A 93 6.79 -3.29 11.00
C GLU A 93 5.83 -2.92 9.86
N LEU A 94 4.52 -3.08 10.07
CA LEU A 94 3.51 -2.68 9.09
C LEU A 94 3.64 -1.20 8.71
N GLY A 95 3.83 -0.32 9.69
CA GLY A 95 3.98 1.12 9.43
C GLY A 95 5.23 1.46 8.61
N LYS A 96 6.36 0.75 8.82
CA LYS A 96 7.57 0.93 8.01
C LYS A 96 7.38 0.39 6.60
N LEU A 97 6.78 -0.78 6.47
CA LEU A 97 6.56 -1.43 5.18
C LEU A 97 5.60 -0.60 4.32
N LEU A 98 4.47 -0.17 4.89
CA LEU A 98 3.48 0.65 4.19
C LEU A 98 4.07 1.99 3.71
N GLU A 99 4.88 2.67 4.53
CA GLU A 99 5.57 3.88 4.06
C GLU A 99 6.56 3.58 2.93
N THR A 100 7.35 2.52 3.05
CA THR A 100 8.36 2.15 2.05
C THR A 100 7.70 1.83 0.72
N HIS A 101 6.62 1.07 0.77
CA HIS A 101 5.82 0.65 -0.36
C HIS A 101 5.20 1.84 -1.10
N VAL A 102 4.46 2.72 -0.39
CA VAL A 102 3.85 3.91 -1.01
C VAL A 102 4.91 4.83 -1.65
N ARG A 103 6.08 4.99 -1.00
CA ARG A 103 7.15 5.79 -1.58
C ARG A 103 7.77 5.16 -2.83
N LYS A 104 7.79 3.83 -2.92
CA LYS A 104 8.28 3.11 -4.09
C LYS A 104 7.33 3.25 -5.26
N GLU A 105 6.03 3.13 -5.00
CA GLU A 105 4.99 3.38 -5.98
C GLU A 105 5.13 4.78 -6.57
N GLU A 106 5.08 5.82 -5.72
CA GLU A 106 5.13 7.22 -6.13
C GLU A 106 6.42 7.61 -6.88
N ARG A 107 7.56 7.02 -6.52
CA ARG A 107 8.88 7.47 -7.01
C ARG A 107 9.47 6.59 -8.10
N VAL A 108 9.01 5.35 -8.21
CA VAL A 108 9.63 4.34 -9.08
C VAL A 108 8.58 3.70 -9.97
N ILE A 109 7.55 3.07 -9.38
CA ILE A 109 6.59 2.26 -10.15
C ILE A 109 5.74 3.15 -11.05
N PHE A 110 5.05 4.15 -10.52
CA PHE A 110 4.15 4.99 -11.32
C PHE A 110 4.91 5.78 -12.39
N PRO A 111 6.06 6.44 -12.11
CA PRO A 111 6.84 7.10 -13.16
C PRO A 111 7.35 6.14 -14.25
N MET A 112 7.68 4.90 -13.88
CA MET A 112 8.09 3.88 -14.85
C MET A 112 6.94 3.48 -15.77
N ILE A 113 5.73 3.32 -15.23
CA ILE A 113 4.53 2.96 -15.97
C ILE A 113 4.09 4.13 -16.87
N GLU A 114 4.01 5.34 -16.35
CA GLU A 114 3.66 6.56 -17.11
C GLU A 114 4.58 6.77 -18.32
N LYS A 115 5.88 6.46 -18.17
CA LYS A 115 6.84 6.57 -19.27
C LYS A 115 6.62 5.52 -20.37
N ALA A 116 6.07 4.36 -20.03
CA ALA A 116 5.86 3.27 -20.98
C ALA A 116 4.51 3.36 -21.71
N LEU A 117 3.46 3.84 -21.04
CA LEU A 117 2.12 3.88 -21.60
C LEU A 117 1.91 5.11 -22.50
N PRO A 118 1.26 4.94 -23.67
CA PRO A 118 0.74 6.06 -24.44
C PRO A 118 -0.31 6.86 -23.64
N GLU A 119 -0.41 8.16 -23.89
CA GLU A 119 -1.34 9.07 -23.17
C GLU A 119 -2.80 8.59 -23.27
N GLU A 120 -3.20 8.05 -24.42
CA GLU A 120 -4.53 7.50 -24.67
C GLU A 120 -4.83 6.27 -23.83
N ARG A 121 -3.80 5.50 -23.45
CA ARG A 121 -3.95 4.37 -22.52
C ARG A 121 -4.03 4.85 -21.09
N LEU A 122 -3.22 5.83 -20.69
CA LEU A 122 -3.31 6.44 -19.37
C LEU A 122 -4.71 7.03 -19.11
N LYS A 123 -5.28 7.74 -20.10
CA LYS A 123 -6.66 8.27 -20.00
C LYS A 123 -7.73 7.19 -19.84
N LYS A 124 -7.53 6.00 -20.39
CA LYS A 124 -8.46 4.87 -20.22
C LYS A 124 -8.34 4.22 -18.85
N LEU A 125 -7.22 4.44 -18.17
CA LEU A 125 -6.94 3.91 -16.84
C LEU A 125 -7.49 4.83 -15.73
N GLU A 126 -7.56 6.14 -15.94
CA GLU A 126 -8.06 7.13 -14.97
C GLU A 126 -9.34 6.72 -14.21
N PRO A 127 -10.39 6.12 -14.82
CA PRO A 127 -11.60 5.76 -14.10
C PRO A 127 -11.43 4.65 -13.05
N TYR A 128 -10.29 3.94 -13.05
CA TYR A 128 -10.00 2.85 -12.11
C TYR A 128 -9.09 3.28 -10.96
N PHE A 129 -8.68 4.55 -10.88
CA PHE A 129 -7.81 5.04 -9.82
C PHE A 129 -8.45 6.30 -9.22
N HIS A 130 -8.91 6.21 -7.97
CA HIS A 130 -9.67 7.24 -7.27
C HIS A 130 -8.97 7.76 -6.01
#